data_AF-A0A925FE67-F1
#
_entry.id   AF-A0A925FE67-F1
#
_cell.length_a   1.000
_cell.length_b   1.000
_cell.length_c   1.000
_cell.angle_alpha   90.00
_cell.angle_beta   90.00
_cell.angle_gamma   90.00
#
_symmetry.space_group_name_H-M   'P 1'
#
loop_
_entity.id
_entity.type
_entity.pdbx_description
1 polymer ?
#
loop_
_entity_poly.entity_id
_entity_poly.type
_entity_poly.pdbx_seq_one_letter_code
_entity_poly.pdbx_strand_id
1 'polypeptide(L)'
;SEGNFQHPTLCEGVGFFHQPITYSGQCHVRELRWLHDPGWARGVLRTFFDHQKEDGSLHGRVYVNHLEGTDFYHANWGDALLALDAVSPDDDFIIELYPALARHAEWLFRTRDAEGSGMIDVVDQYETGQEYMSRYQAVDPGADAYGWENRIRLKGIDVTVYAYALLRALERVCVRAGLPDERRRWGTMARRTRDAVRARMWDPDAQMFSDVDPRTGERTGVAAAVCFYPYFTDIADESHLPGLERSLLDPTRFWTPYPVPSSSLDDPLFNAIAEWKGKRHVCPWNGRVWPMTNSHVVEALGRWATPDRPALREATAHLLRRFVHMMFHGGDLGRPNCFEHYNPFTGAASEYRGIDDYQHSWVADLILQYVMGLRPSQGALLVDPMPFGLEFAEVTGVRIQGHDVTVRIDGPQVVVTVDESRITSTLGSPLTLAL
;
A
#
# COMPACT_ATOMS: atom_id res chain seq x y z
N SER A 1 28.33 -7.24 1.10
CA SER A 1 27.70 -6.86 -0.16
C SER A 1 28.09 -7.87 -1.23
N GLU A 2 27.18 -8.16 -2.16
CA GLU A 2 27.41 -9.04 -3.30
C GLU A 2 26.79 -8.37 -4.55
N GLY A 3 27.62 -8.02 -5.54
CA GLY A 3 27.16 -7.37 -6.77
C GLY A 3 26.32 -6.11 -6.52
N ASN A 4 25.09 -6.04 -7.02
CA ASN A 4 24.19 -4.90 -6.79
C ASN A 4 23.55 -4.89 -5.39
N PHE A 5 23.75 -5.91 -4.56
CA PHE A 5 23.23 -5.95 -3.18
C PHE A 5 24.25 -5.35 -2.21
N GLN A 6 24.27 -4.02 -2.15
CA GLN A 6 25.20 -3.25 -1.32
C GLN A 6 24.66 -2.95 0.09
N HIS A 7 23.34 -3.05 0.29
CA HIS A 7 22.66 -2.73 1.54
C HIS A 7 21.85 -3.92 2.06
N PRO A 8 21.55 -3.99 3.37
CA PRO A 8 20.57 -4.93 3.90
C PRO A 8 19.22 -4.71 3.20
N THR A 9 18.74 -5.71 2.48
CA THR A 9 17.48 -5.63 1.72
C THR A 9 16.80 -6.99 1.72
N LEU A 10 15.52 -7.01 1.36
CA LEU A 10 14.76 -8.25 1.17
C LEU A 10 14.48 -8.49 -0.30
N CYS A 11 14.30 -9.78 -0.59
CA CYS A 11 13.76 -10.24 -1.84
C CYS A 11 12.25 -10.44 -1.69
N GLU A 12 11.50 -10.35 -2.79
CA GLU A 12 10.05 -10.53 -2.77
C GLU A 12 9.62 -11.93 -2.32
N GLY A 13 10.48 -12.94 -2.43
CA GLY A 13 10.22 -14.27 -1.90
C GLY A 13 11.28 -15.27 -2.30
N VAL A 14 10.88 -16.53 -2.39
CA VAL A 14 11.76 -17.64 -2.80
C VAL A 14 11.78 -17.85 -4.32
N GLY A 15 12.76 -18.62 -4.80
CA GLY A 15 12.84 -19.05 -6.21
C GLY A 15 12.95 -17.87 -7.18
N PHE A 16 11.98 -17.73 -8.09
CA PHE A 16 11.95 -16.64 -9.08
C PHE A 16 11.88 -15.25 -8.43
N PHE A 17 11.31 -15.16 -7.23
CA PHE A 17 11.16 -13.92 -6.48
C PHE A 17 12.33 -13.65 -5.53
N HIS A 18 13.40 -14.45 -5.58
CA HIS A 18 14.60 -14.27 -4.77
C HIS A 18 15.51 -13.16 -5.31
N GLN A 19 14.92 -11.98 -5.49
CA GLN A 19 15.56 -10.72 -5.83
C GLN A 19 14.71 -9.54 -5.31
N PRO A 20 15.31 -8.36 -5.06
CA PRO A 20 14.56 -7.14 -4.81
C PRO A 20 13.70 -6.73 -6.00
N ILE A 21 12.41 -6.51 -5.76
CA ILE A 21 11.42 -6.07 -6.74
C ILE A 21 10.79 -4.78 -6.24
N THR A 22 10.73 -3.76 -7.10
CA THR A 22 10.32 -2.40 -6.73
C THR A 22 8.92 -2.39 -6.10
N TYR A 23 8.00 -3.22 -6.59
CA TYR A 23 6.63 -3.22 -6.10
C TYR A 23 6.47 -3.74 -4.66
N SER A 24 7.23 -4.78 -4.28
CA SER A 24 7.32 -5.25 -2.88
C SER A 24 8.17 -4.34 -2.00
N GLY A 25 9.08 -3.54 -2.56
CA GLY A 25 9.98 -2.68 -1.79
C GLY A 25 9.26 -1.76 -0.81
N GLN A 26 8.12 -1.16 -1.20
CA GLN A 26 7.29 -0.37 -0.28
C GLN A 26 6.75 -1.20 0.89
N CYS A 27 6.36 -2.45 0.63
CA CYS A 27 5.83 -3.37 1.64
C CYS A 27 6.94 -3.74 2.63
N HIS A 28 8.14 -4.02 2.13
CA HIS A 28 9.30 -4.33 2.96
C HIS A 28 9.69 -3.14 3.84
N VAL A 29 9.70 -1.90 3.32
CA VAL A 29 9.96 -0.72 4.17
C VAL A 29 8.94 -0.62 5.29
N ARG A 30 7.64 -0.82 4.99
CA ARG A 30 6.58 -0.78 6.01
C ARG A 30 6.70 -1.90 7.04
N GLU A 31 7.08 -3.10 6.63
CA GLU A 31 7.23 -4.22 7.57
C GLU A 31 8.50 -4.06 8.43
N LEU A 32 9.61 -3.67 7.81
CA LEU A 32 10.92 -3.57 8.47
C LEU A 32 11.06 -2.34 9.35
N ARG A 33 10.21 -1.31 9.23
CA ARG A 33 10.32 -0.10 10.06
C ARG A 33 10.24 -0.37 11.56
N TRP A 34 9.69 -1.52 11.95
CA TRP A 34 9.54 -1.95 13.34
C TRP A 34 10.72 -2.74 13.89
N LEU A 35 11.68 -3.13 13.03
CA LEU A 35 12.91 -3.74 13.51
C LEU A 35 13.74 -2.70 14.28
N HIS A 36 14.45 -3.17 15.32
CA HIS A 36 15.30 -2.31 16.13
C HIS A 36 16.46 -1.70 15.35
N ASP A 37 16.92 -2.40 14.31
CA ASP A 37 17.88 -1.89 13.34
C ASP A 37 17.13 -1.29 12.13
N PRO A 38 17.02 0.05 12.02
CA PRO A 38 16.37 0.69 10.88
C PRO A 38 17.17 0.54 9.58
N GLY A 39 18.41 0.03 9.64
CA GLY A 39 19.27 -0.23 8.50
C GLY A 39 18.64 -1.16 7.46
N TRP A 40 17.74 -2.07 7.88
CA TRP A 40 16.99 -2.93 6.97
C TRP A 40 15.96 -2.17 6.13
N ALA A 41 15.12 -1.34 6.77
CA ALA A 41 14.14 -0.53 6.06
C ALA A 41 14.80 0.54 5.18
N ARG A 42 15.86 1.19 5.68
CA ARG A 42 16.66 2.16 4.89
C ARG A 42 17.39 1.48 3.74
N GLY A 43 17.90 0.27 3.96
CA GLY A 43 18.63 -0.49 2.95
C GLY A 43 17.75 -0.93 1.78
N VAL A 44 16.46 -1.19 1.99
CA VAL A 44 15.49 -1.37 0.89
C VAL A 44 15.42 -0.13 0.01
N LEU A 45 15.23 1.07 0.59
CA LEU A 45 15.20 2.32 -0.16
C LEU A 45 16.51 2.55 -0.92
N ARG A 46 17.67 2.41 -0.26
CA ARG A 46 18.99 2.56 -0.90
C ARG A 46 19.18 1.56 -2.05
N THR A 47 18.73 0.32 -1.89
CA THR A 47 18.83 -0.72 -2.93
C THR A 47 18.18 -0.27 -4.25
N PHE A 48 17.04 0.44 -4.21
CA PHE A 48 16.42 0.91 -5.45
C PHE A 48 16.96 2.27 -5.91
N PHE A 49 17.16 3.22 -4.99
CA PHE A 49 17.54 4.59 -5.37
C PHE A 49 19.02 4.75 -5.74
N ASP A 50 19.92 3.90 -5.24
CA ASP A 50 21.33 3.88 -5.68
C ASP A 50 21.47 3.36 -7.12
N HIS A 51 20.51 2.57 -7.58
CA HIS A 51 20.44 2.06 -8.95
C HIS A 51 19.45 2.84 -9.81
N GLN A 52 19.04 4.06 -9.40
CA GLN A 52 18.15 4.88 -10.23
C GLN A 52 18.79 5.15 -11.60
N LYS A 53 17.99 4.99 -12.67
CA LYS A 53 18.44 5.25 -14.04
C LYS A 53 18.69 6.74 -14.25
N GLU A 54 19.49 7.08 -15.26
CA GLU A 54 19.84 8.48 -15.59
C GLU A 54 18.61 9.36 -15.87
N ASP A 55 17.54 8.78 -16.40
CA ASP A 55 16.30 9.50 -16.68
C ASP A 55 15.46 9.78 -15.42
N GLY A 56 15.78 9.17 -14.28
CA GLY A 56 15.05 9.25 -13.01
C GLY A 56 14.08 8.08 -12.76
N SER A 57 13.89 7.17 -13.71
CA SER A 57 13.14 5.95 -13.49
C SER A 57 13.91 4.94 -12.63
N LEU A 58 13.19 3.98 -12.05
CA LEU A 58 13.78 2.88 -11.30
C LEU A 58 13.78 1.60 -12.14
N HIS A 59 14.68 0.68 -11.80
CA HIS A 59 14.55 -0.69 -12.28
C HIS A 59 13.42 -1.39 -11.53
N GLY A 60 12.56 -2.13 -12.23
CA GLY A 60 11.51 -2.93 -11.60
C GLY A 60 12.07 -4.09 -10.78
N ARG A 61 13.26 -4.59 -11.15
CA ARG A 61 14.03 -5.60 -10.42
C ARG A 61 15.50 -5.21 -10.36
N VAL A 62 16.13 -5.45 -9.22
CA VAL A 62 17.58 -5.34 -9.05
C VAL A 62 18.14 -6.75 -8.98
N TYR A 63 18.81 -7.22 -10.03
CA TYR A 63 19.49 -8.52 -10.00
C TYR A 63 20.87 -8.37 -9.37
N VAL A 64 21.37 -9.44 -8.74
CA VAL A 64 22.69 -9.42 -8.08
C VAL A 64 23.82 -9.04 -9.05
N ASN A 65 23.75 -9.48 -10.31
CA ASN A 65 24.86 -9.43 -11.27
C ASN A 65 24.63 -8.55 -12.51
N HIS A 66 23.41 -8.04 -12.74
CA HIS A 66 23.14 -7.13 -13.87
C HIS A 66 21.94 -6.22 -13.63
N LEU A 67 21.82 -5.19 -14.47
CA LEU A 67 20.66 -4.29 -14.54
C LEU A 67 20.12 -4.15 -15.98
N GLU A 68 20.57 -5.04 -16.87
CA GLU A 68 20.16 -5.08 -18.27
C GLU A 68 18.75 -5.66 -18.43
N GLY A 69 17.94 -5.05 -19.31
CA GLY A 69 16.63 -5.59 -19.69
C GLY A 69 15.59 -5.63 -18.58
N THR A 70 15.80 -4.89 -17.48
CA THR A 70 14.83 -4.85 -16.37
C THR A 70 13.54 -4.15 -16.81
N ASP A 71 12.44 -4.65 -16.27
CA ASP A 71 11.13 -4.02 -16.26
C ASP A 71 11.06 -2.74 -15.37
N PHE A 72 9.84 -2.28 -15.09
CA PHE A 72 9.52 -1.14 -14.23
C PHE A 72 8.20 -1.41 -13.49
N TYR A 73 8.15 -1.12 -12.19
CA TYR A 73 6.91 -1.14 -11.40
C TYR A 73 6.72 0.19 -10.68
N HIS A 74 5.48 0.65 -10.58
CA HIS A 74 5.12 1.75 -9.69
C HIS A 74 5.15 1.27 -8.24
N ALA A 75 5.60 2.14 -7.32
CA ALA A 75 5.59 1.87 -5.89
C ALA A 75 5.35 3.15 -5.09
N ASN A 76 4.73 3.03 -3.93
CA ASN A 76 4.39 4.13 -3.04
C ASN A 76 5.56 4.55 -2.14
N TRP A 77 6.67 4.96 -2.77
CA TRP A 77 7.90 5.32 -2.08
C TRP A 77 7.74 6.47 -1.09
N GLY A 78 6.87 7.44 -1.41
CA GLY A 78 6.62 8.59 -0.54
C GLY A 78 6.01 8.18 0.79
N ASP A 79 4.97 7.35 0.74
CA ASP A 79 4.35 6.85 1.95
C ASP A 79 5.31 5.95 2.74
N ALA A 80 5.97 4.99 2.07
CA ALA A 80 6.93 4.10 2.71
C ALA A 80 8.03 4.87 3.48
N LEU A 81 8.57 5.94 2.89
CA LEU A 81 9.53 6.82 3.55
C LEU A 81 8.94 7.48 4.79
N LEU A 82 7.75 8.09 4.68
CA LEU A 82 7.12 8.77 5.81
C LEU A 82 6.72 7.81 6.93
N ALA A 83 6.31 6.58 6.58
CA ALA A 83 6.01 5.52 7.52
C ALA A 83 7.25 5.12 8.32
N LEU A 84 8.40 4.94 7.65
CA LEU A 84 9.68 4.67 8.30
C LEU A 84 10.13 5.84 9.18
N ASP A 85 10.09 7.06 8.63
CA ASP A 85 10.53 8.28 9.33
C ASP A 85 9.67 8.60 10.56
N ALA A 86 8.41 8.18 10.60
CA ALA A 86 7.57 8.28 11.80
C ALA A 86 8.01 7.34 12.95
N VAL A 87 8.71 6.24 12.64
CA VAL A 87 9.21 5.28 13.64
C VAL A 87 10.68 5.56 13.97
N SER A 88 11.52 5.80 12.97
CA SER A 88 12.96 6.01 13.12
C SER A 88 13.42 7.21 12.29
N PRO A 89 13.15 8.45 12.74
CA PRO A 89 13.55 9.66 12.04
C PRO A 89 15.08 9.76 11.96
N ASP A 90 15.58 10.21 10.81
CA ASP A 90 17.02 10.33 10.53
C ASP A 90 17.23 11.39 9.44
N ASP A 91 17.68 12.58 9.84
CA ASP A 91 17.84 13.73 8.95
C ASP A 91 18.96 13.50 7.93
N ASP A 92 20.05 12.82 8.30
CA ASP A 92 21.15 12.51 7.40
C ASP A 92 20.68 11.57 6.29
N PHE A 93 19.88 10.56 6.64
CA PHE A 93 19.26 9.68 5.65
C PHE A 93 18.26 10.42 4.74
N ILE A 94 17.48 11.36 5.28
CA ILE A 94 16.60 12.20 4.47
C ILE A 94 17.39 13.05 3.48
N ILE A 95 18.48 13.69 3.92
CA ILE A 95 19.38 14.49 3.08
C ILE A 95 19.98 13.63 1.97
N GLU A 96 20.42 12.41 2.30
CA GLU A 96 20.97 11.45 1.36
C GLU A 96 19.97 11.05 0.26
N LEU A 97 18.75 10.67 0.65
CA LEU A 97 17.77 10.07 -0.26
C LEU A 97 16.99 11.11 -1.10
N TYR A 98 16.82 12.32 -0.57
CA TYR A 98 15.96 13.35 -1.16
C TYR A 98 16.20 13.62 -2.64
N PRO A 99 17.46 13.81 -3.12
CA PRO A 99 17.70 14.12 -4.53
C PRO A 99 17.20 13.03 -5.48
N ALA A 100 17.33 11.75 -5.10
CA ALA A 100 16.89 10.63 -5.93
C ALA A 100 15.36 10.53 -5.98
N LEU A 101 14.69 10.74 -4.85
CA LEU A 101 13.22 10.83 -4.78
C LEU A 101 12.67 11.97 -5.63
N ALA A 102 13.29 13.16 -5.56
CA ALA A 102 12.90 14.31 -6.34
C ALA A 102 13.04 14.03 -7.84
N ARG A 103 14.16 13.44 -8.30
CA ARG A 103 14.34 13.02 -9.69
C ARG A 103 13.30 12.00 -10.14
N HIS A 104 12.91 11.07 -9.25
CA HIS A 104 11.88 10.09 -9.56
C HIS A 104 10.51 10.74 -9.75
N ALA A 105 10.13 11.67 -8.87
CA ALA A 105 8.90 12.45 -9.02
C ALA A 105 8.91 13.25 -10.33
N GLU A 106 10.01 13.93 -10.65
CA GLU A 106 10.15 14.69 -11.89
C GLU A 106 10.04 13.81 -13.14
N TRP A 107 10.67 12.64 -13.13
CA TRP A 107 10.54 11.65 -14.19
C TRP A 107 9.09 11.19 -14.36
N LEU A 108 8.42 10.87 -13.25
CA LEU A 108 7.06 10.35 -13.28
C LEU A 108 6.11 11.37 -13.92
N PHE A 109 6.14 12.63 -13.49
CA PHE A 109 5.30 13.68 -14.07
C PHE A 109 5.70 14.04 -15.50
N ARG A 110 6.99 13.99 -15.84
CA ARG A 110 7.45 14.27 -17.22
C ARG A 110 7.01 13.20 -18.21
N THR A 111 6.98 11.94 -17.79
CA THR A 111 6.79 10.79 -18.70
C THR A 111 5.41 10.15 -18.62
N ARG A 112 4.71 10.28 -17.50
CA ARG A 112 3.37 9.71 -17.26
C ARG A 112 2.28 10.78 -17.09
N ASP A 113 2.63 12.07 -17.12
CA ASP A 113 1.68 13.17 -17.05
C ASP A 113 2.09 14.34 -17.98
N ALA A 114 2.48 14.01 -19.22
CA ALA A 114 3.02 14.97 -20.18
C ALA A 114 2.04 16.12 -20.50
N GLU A 115 0.74 15.88 -20.37
CA GLU A 115 -0.34 16.85 -20.58
C GLU A 115 -0.67 17.70 -19.34
N GLY A 116 -0.35 17.23 -18.13
CA GLY A 116 -0.73 17.89 -16.88
C GLY A 116 -2.22 18.31 -16.83
N SER A 117 -3.23 17.47 -16.85
CA SER A 117 -3.28 16.21 -16.15
C SER A 117 -3.40 16.42 -14.65
N GLY A 118 -2.31 16.20 -13.92
CA GLY A 118 -2.36 15.91 -12.49
C GLY A 118 -2.82 14.48 -12.21
N MET A 119 -2.81 13.60 -13.21
CA MET A 119 -3.14 12.18 -13.08
C MET A 119 -2.12 11.38 -13.89
N ILE A 120 -1.68 10.25 -13.35
CA ILE A 120 -0.57 9.47 -13.89
C ILE A 120 -1.10 8.40 -14.87
N ASP A 121 -0.52 8.35 -16.06
CA ASP A 121 -0.74 7.30 -17.05
C ASP A 121 -0.12 5.99 -16.57
N VAL A 122 -0.91 4.92 -16.64
CA VAL A 122 -0.45 3.55 -16.81
C VAL A 122 -0.27 3.32 -18.31
N VAL A 123 0.94 2.93 -18.72
CA VAL A 123 1.27 2.71 -20.15
C VAL A 123 1.37 1.23 -20.54
N ASP A 124 1.51 0.35 -19.56
CA ASP A 124 1.49 -1.10 -19.71
C ASP A 124 0.85 -1.71 -18.46
N GLN A 125 -0.05 -2.70 -18.57
CA GLN A 125 -0.65 -3.30 -17.38
C GLN A 125 0.38 -3.93 -16.42
N TYR A 126 1.54 -4.38 -16.92
CA TYR A 126 2.54 -5.01 -16.08
C TYR A 126 3.22 -4.00 -15.12
N GLU A 127 3.24 -2.69 -15.43
CA GLU A 127 3.90 -1.71 -14.56
C GLU A 127 3.14 -1.42 -13.25
N THR A 128 1.89 -1.86 -13.15
CA THR A 128 1.10 -1.77 -11.92
C THR A 128 1.27 -3.00 -11.02
N GLY A 129 1.89 -4.08 -11.53
CA GLY A 129 1.91 -5.39 -10.89
C GLY A 129 0.51 -5.97 -10.63
N GLN A 130 -0.50 -5.55 -11.41
CA GLN A 130 -1.90 -5.95 -11.27
C GLN A 130 -2.49 -6.36 -12.62
N GLU A 131 -1.97 -7.42 -13.24
CA GLU A 131 -2.30 -7.81 -14.61
C GLU A 131 -3.66 -8.51 -14.80
N TYR A 132 -4.15 -8.53 -16.04
CA TYR A 132 -5.38 -9.22 -16.44
C TYR A 132 -6.59 -8.73 -15.64
N MET A 133 -6.89 -7.43 -15.77
CA MET A 133 -8.03 -6.78 -15.14
C MET A 133 -8.88 -6.03 -16.18
N SER A 134 -10.20 -5.95 -15.92
CA SER A 134 -11.15 -5.22 -16.76
C SER A 134 -10.79 -3.74 -16.93
N ARG A 135 -10.10 -3.14 -15.95
CA ARG A 135 -9.72 -1.71 -15.98
C ARG A 135 -8.83 -1.34 -17.16
N TYR A 136 -7.94 -2.23 -17.61
CA TYR A 136 -7.12 -1.96 -18.79
C TYR A 136 -7.89 -2.23 -20.08
N GLN A 137 -8.75 -3.27 -20.08
CA GLN A 137 -9.63 -3.56 -21.21
C GLN A 137 -10.63 -2.45 -21.51
N ALA A 138 -11.01 -1.67 -20.49
CA ALA A 138 -11.91 -0.54 -20.63
C ALA A 138 -11.34 0.57 -21.54
N VAL A 139 -10.00 0.69 -21.63
CA VAL A 139 -9.36 1.66 -22.53
C VAL A 139 -8.83 1.02 -23.81
N ASP A 140 -8.40 -0.24 -23.77
CA ASP A 140 -7.92 -0.96 -24.95
C ASP A 140 -8.28 -2.46 -24.87
N PRO A 141 -9.08 -2.99 -25.81
CA PRO A 141 -9.41 -4.41 -25.86
C PRO A 141 -8.20 -5.35 -25.92
N GLY A 142 -7.07 -4.86 -26.47
CA GLY A 142 -5.79 -5.57 -26.59
C GLY A 142 -4.83 -5.34 -25.42
N ALA A 143 -5.25 -4.67 -24.35
CA ALA A 143 -4.44 -4.38 -23.17
C ALA A 143 -3.90 -5.62 -22.44
N ASP A 144 -4.47 -6.80 -22.71
CA ASP A 144 -4.10 -8.07 -22.11
C ASP A 144 -3.11 -8.90 -22.96
N ALA A 145 -2.47 -8.29 -23.96
CA ALA A 145 -1.39 -8.94 -24.69
C ALA A 145 -0.24 -9.27 -23.71
N TYR A 146 0.32 -10.47 -23.89
CA TYR A 146 1.35 -10.98 -22.99
C TYR A 146 2.69 -10.30 -23.24
N GLY A 147 3.37 -9.90 -22.17
CA GLY A 147 4.67 -9.22 -22.22
C GLY A 147 4.57 -7.70 -22.15
N TRP A 148 5.72 -7.05 -21.93
CA TRP A 148 5.89 -5.59 -21.76
C TRP A 148 5.76 -4.81 -23.10
N GLU A 149 4.83 -5.24 -23.93
CA GLU A 149 4.60 -4.75 -25.30
C GLU A 149 3.35 -3.87 -25.39
N ASN A 150 2.53 -3.82 -24.34
CA ASN A 150 1.30 -3.02 -24.34
C ASN A 150 1.64 -1.53 -24.33
N ARG A 151 0.85 -0.74 -25.06
CA ARG A 151 1.00 0.72 -25.13
C ARG A 151 -0.36 1.37 -24.85
N ILE A 152 -0.93 1.02 -23.71
CA ILE A 152 -2.20 1.59 -23.25
C ILE A 152 -1.98 3.02 -22.75
N ARG A 153 -3.07 3.75 -22.54
CA ARG A 153 -3.07 4.96 -21.72
C ARG A 153 -4.30 4.93 -20.84
N LEU A 154 -4.09 4.69 -19.55
CA LEU A 154 -5.12 4.71 -18.52
C LEU A 154 -4.67 5.67 -17.42
N LYS A 155 -5.48 6.67 -17.06
CA LYS A 155 -5.19 7.44 -15.85
C LYS A 155 -5.56 6.59 -14.65
N GLY A 156 -4.56 5.96 -14.04
CA GLY A 156 -4.74 4.96 -12.98
C GLY A 156 -4.84 5.60 -11.60
N ILE A 157 -5.85 5.20 -10.81
CA ILE A 157 -6.03 5.70 -9.43
C ILE A 157 -4.82 5.37 -8.56
N ASP A 158 -4.41 4.11 -8.52
CA ASP A 158 -3.28 3.60 -7.75
C ASP A 158 -1.99 4.40 -8.01
N VAL A 159 -1.55 4.46 -9.27
CA VAL A 159 -0.32 5.15 -9.65
C VAL A 159 -0.39 6.66 -9.41
N THR A 160 -1.59 7.25 -9.53
CA THR A 160 -1.82 8.68 -9.21
C THR A 160 -1.76 8.94 -7.71
N VAL A 161 -2.30 8.04 -6.88
CA VAL A 161 -2.23 8.13 -5.42
C VAL A 161 -0.79 7.94 -4.93
N TYR A 162 -0.02 7.03 -5.53
CA TYR A 162 1.40 6.85 -5.21
C TYR A 162 2.22 8.10 -5.56
N ALA A 163 1.97 8.70 -6.72
CA ALA A 163 2.59 9.97 -7.11
C ALA A 163 2.22 11.11 -6.14
N TYR A 164 0.96 11.19 -5.75
CA TYR A 164 0.50 12.15 -4.75
C TYR A 164 1.24 11.98 -3.42
N ALA A 165 1.34 10.75 -2.91
CA ALA A 165 2.04 10.44 -1.67
C ALA A 165 3.53 10.80 -1.76
N LEU A 166 4.19 10.55 -2.90
CA LEU A 166 5.57 10.99 -3.16
C LEU A 166 5.71 12.52 -3.10
N LEU A 167 4.80 13.27 -3.71
CA LEU A 167 4.82 14.73 -3.65
C LEU A 167 4.60 15.26 -2.23
N ARG A 168 3.70 14.63 -1.45
CA ARG A 168 3.49 14.99 -0.04
C ARG A 168 4.69 14.67 0.83
N ALA A 169 5.38 13.56 0.56
CA ALA A 169 6.63 13.22 1.23
C ALA A 169 7.70 14.29 0.94
N LEU A 170 7.95 14.61 -0.32
CA LEU A 170 8.91 15.65 -0.72
C LEU A 170 8.57 17.02 -0.12
N GLU A 171 7.29 17.42 -0.12
CA GLU A 171 6.83 18.65 0.54
C GLU A 171 7.15 18.65 2.05
N ARG A 172 6.96 17.51 2.72
CA ARG A 172 7.16 17.37 4.17
C ARG A 172 8.63 17.37 4.55
N VAL A 173 9.46 16.63 3.82
CA VAL A 173 10.87 16.40 4.20
C VAL A 173 11.86 17.40 3.61
N CYS A 174 11.47 18.22 2.62
CA CYS A 174 12.37 19.16 1.94
C CYS A 174 13.15 20.10 2.89
N VAL A 175 12.54 20.58 3.97
CA VAL A 175 13.24 21.45 4.93
C VAL A 175 14.31 20.70 5.71
N ARG A 176 14.02 19.45 6.12
CA ARG A 176 15.01 18.58 6.77
C ARG A 176 16.11 18.18 5.80
N ALA A 177 15.80 18.10 4.50
CA ALA A 177 16.77 17.91 3.43
C ALA A 177 17.56 19.20 3.06
N GLY A 178 17.35 20.33 3.74
CA GLY A 178 18.05 21.59 3.46
C GLY A 178 17.55 22.35 2.22
N LEU A 179 16.36 22.02 1.69
CA LEU A 179 15.77 22.57 0.47
C LEU A 179 14.40 23.24 0.73
N PRO A 180 14.32 24.27 1.61
CA PRO A 180 13.05 24.89 2.02
C PRO A 180 12.22 25.47 0.86
N ASP A 181 12.89 25.98 -0.17
CA ASP A 181 12.25 26.65 -1.30
C ASP A 181 11.44 25.69 -2.19
N GLU A 182 11.76 24.39 -2.14
CA GLU A 182 11.05 23.36 -2.90
C GLU A 182 9.68 23.02 -2.31
N ARG A 183 9.43 23.31 -1.03
CA ARG A 183 8.16 23.01 -0.35
C ARG A 183 6.95 23.50 -1.15
N ARG A 184 7.00 24.75 -1.61
CA ARG A 184 5.89 25.37 -2.36
C ARG A 184 5.65 24.65 -3.69
N ARG A 185 6.72 24.23 -4.38
CA ARG A 185 6.65 23.50 -5.65
C ARG A 185 5.93 22.17 -5.44
N TRP A 186 6.43 21.34 -4.53
CA TRP A 186 5.86 20.03 -4.25
C TRP A 186 4.42 20.10 -3.74
N GLY A 187 4.13 21.01 -2.81
CA GLY A 187 2.77 21.24 -2.32
C GLY A 187 1.80 21.69 -3.41
N THR A 188 2.26 22.49 -4.38
CA THR A 188 1.42 22.91 -5.53
C THR A 188 1.10 21.74 -6.45
N MET A 189 2.09 20.90 -6.75
CA MET A 189 1.89 19.69 -7.56
C MET A 189 0.96 18.70 -6.85
N ALA A 190 1.12 18.52 -5.54
CA ALA A 190 0.29 17.62 -4.74
C ALA A 190 -1.17 18.08 -4.73
N ARG A 191 -1.42 19.38 -4.48
CA ARG A 191 -2.78 19.95 -4.54
C ARG A 191 -3.42 19.76 -5.92
N ARG A 192 -2.70 20.04 -7.00
CA ARG A 192 -3.20 19.81 -8.37
C ARG A 192 -3.60 18.34 -8.58
N THR A 193 -2.78 17.41 -8.13
CA THR A 193 -3.04 15.96 -8.25
C THR A 193 -4.28 15.56 -7.46
N ARG A 194 -4.37 15.98 -6.19
CA ARG A 194 -5.55 15.75 -5.34
C ARG A 194 -6.82 16.30 -5.97
N ASP A 195 -6.77 17.54 -6.44
CA ASP A 195 -7.93 18.22 -7.01
C ASP A 195 -8.34 17.55 -8.34
N ALA A 196 -7.40 17.05 -9.14
CA ALA A 196 -7.68 16.27 -10.34
C ALA A 196 -8.36 14.93 -10.01
N VAL A 197 -7.86 14.18 -9.02
CA VAL A 197 -8.48 12.91 -8.58
C VAL A 197 -9.92 13.16 -8.11
N ARG A 198 -10.14 14.16 -7.26
CA ARG A 198 -11.49 14.51 -6.78
C ARG A 198 -12.42 14.96 -7.89
N ALA A 199 -11.93 15.74 -8.85
CA ALA A 199 -12.78 16.32 -9.91
C ALA A 199 -13.04 15.37 -11.08
N ARG A 200 -12.13 14.43 -11.37
CA ARG A 200 -12.15 13.62 -12.58
C ARG A 200 -12.31 12.13 -12.33
N MET A 201 -11.80 11.63 -11.20
CA MET A 201 -11.87 10.20 -10.87
C MET A 201 -13.00 9.87 -9.91
N TRP A 202 -13.47 10.81 -9.07
CA TRP A 202 -14.64 10.54 -8.22
C TRP A 202 -15.94 10.51 -9.03
N ASP A 203 -16.71 9.43 -8.84
CA ASP A 203 -18.07 9.30 -9.32
C ASP A 203 -19.08 9.56 -8.20
N PRO A 204 -19.85 10.66 -8.23
CA PRO A 204 -20.85 10.94 -7.21
C PRO A 204 -22.07 10.01 -7.30
N ASP A 205 -22.39 9.49 -8.49
CA ASP A 205 -23.56 8.62 -8.69
C ASP A 205 -23.23 7.18 -8.26
N ALA A 206 -22.06 6.68 -8.65
CA ALA A 206 -21.56 5.37 -8.22
C ALA A 206 -20.93 5.39 -6.82
N GLN A 207 -20.68 6.57 -6.26
CA GLN A 207 -19.96 6.79 -4.99
C GLN A 207 -18.63 6.04 -4.94
N MET A 208 -17.82 6.18 -5.99
CA MET A 208 -16.60 5.40 -6.19
C MET A 208 -15.55 6.21 -6.95
N PHE A 209 -14.27 6.05 -6.61
CA PHE A 209 -13.19 6.52 -7.47
C PHE A 209 -12.99 5.56 -8.65
N SER A 210 -12.89 6.08 -9.87
CA SER A 210 -12.76 5.32 -11.11
C SER A 210 -11.57 5.84 -11.92
N ASP A 211 -10.85 4.93 -12.57
CA ASP A 211 -9.83 5.30 -13.54
C ASP A 211 -10.45 6.12 -14.68
N VAL A 212 -9.62 6.88 -15.39
CA VAL A 212 -10.08 7.74 -16.50
C VAL A 212 -9.42 7.31 -17.79
N ASP A 213 -10.19 7.21 -18.87
CA ASP A 213 -9.66 7.14 -20.23
C ASP A 213 -9.20 8.54 -20.65
N PRO A 214 -7.89 8.80 -20.82
CA PRO A 214 -7.41 10.13 -21.15
C PRO A 214 -7.82 10.60 -22.56
N ARG A 215 -8.28 9.70 -23.45
CA ARG A 215 -8.72 10.06 -24.81
C ARG A 215 -10.10 10.70 -24.82
N THR A 216 -11.01 10.21 -23.96
CA THR A 216 -12.38 10.72 -23.85
C THR A 216 -12.55 11.65 -22.66
N GLY A 217 -11.69 11.53 -21.64
CA GLY A 217 -11.83 12.18 -20.35
C GLY A 217 -12.91 11.56 -19.46
N GLU A 218 -13.45 10.41 -19.86
CA GLU A 218 -14.52 9.71 -19.15
C GLU A 218 -13.96 8.69 -18.14
N ARG A 219 -14.71 8.48 -17.06
CA ARG A 219 -14.42 7.44 -16.06
C ARG A 219 -14.71 6.08 -16.68
N THR A 220 -13.85 5.09 -16.43
CA THR A 220 -13.99 3.74 -16.98
C THR A 220 -15.18 2.97 -16.39
N GLY A 221 -15.62 3.36 -15.18
CA GLY A 221 -16.70 2.68 -14.45
C GLY A 221 -16.30 1.32 -13.87
N VAL A 222 -15.08 0.85 -14.10
CA VAL A 222 -14.62 -0.45 -13.59
C VAL A 222 -14.33 -0.37 -12.10
N ALA A 223 -14.97 -1.24 -11.33
CA ALA A 223 -14.81 -1.34 -9.88
C ALA A 223 -13.64 -2.27 -9.51
N ALA A 224 -12.41 -1.79 -9.70
CA ALA A 224 -11.21 -2.41 -9.18
C ALA A 224 -10.94 -1.95 -7.73
N ALA A 225 -10.36 -2.81 -6.89
CA ALA A 225 -10.14 -2.49 -5.46
C ALA A 225 -9.23 -1.27 -5.22
N VAL A 226 -8.45 -0.85 -6.23
CA VAL A 226 -7.68 0.40 -6.21
C VAL A 226 -8.56 1.64 -6.02
N CYS A 227 -9.87 1.57 -6.25
CA CYS A 227 -10.82 2.66 -5.95
C CYS A 227 -10.81 3.07 -4.47
N PHE A 228 -10.31 2.21 -3.58
CA PHE A 228 -10.18 2.51 -2.15
C PHE A 228 -8.85 3.17 -1.78
N TYR A 229 -7.88 3.25 -2.69
CA TYR A 229 -6.55 3.79 -2.39
C TYR A 229 -6.56 5.29 -2.02
N PRO A 230 -7.41 6.17 -2.62
CA PRO A 230 -7.50 7.55 -2.18
C PRO A 230 -7.82 7.72 -0.68
N TYR A 231 -8.48 6.73 -0.06
CA TYR A 231 -8.91 6.79 1.33
C TYR A 231 -7.80 6.61 2.36
N PHE A 232 -6.62 6.08 2.01
CA PHE A 232 -5.48 6.09 2.94
C PHE A 232 -4.74 7.44 2.96
N THR A 233 -5.11 8.36 2.08
CA THR A 233 -4.56 9.71 1.99
C THR A 233 -5.59 10.77 2.39
N ASP A 234 -5.22 12.04 2.31
CA ASP A 234 -6.15 13.17 2.39
C ASP A 234 -6.75 13.56 1.01
N ILE A 235 -6.62 12.70 0.00
CA ILE A 235 -7.42 12.81 -1.23
C ILE A 235 -8.89 12.57 -0.92
N ALA A 236 -9.23 11.48 -0.23
CA ALA A 236 -10.60 11.33 0.26
C ALA A 236 -10.88 12.33 1.40
N ASP A 237 -12.10 12.84 1.43
CA ASP A 237 -12.67 13.61 2.54
C ASP A 237 -14.08 13.08 2.85
N GLU A 238 -14.76 13.69 3.83
CA GLU A 238 -16.06 13.22 4.33
C GLU A 238 -17.10 13.00 3.22
N SER A 239 -17.04 13.78 2.13
CA SER A 239 -17.97 13.64 1.00
C SER A 239 -17.82 12.32 0.25
N HIS A 240 -16.65 11.67 0.39
CA HIS A 240 -16.33 10.40 -0.26
C HIS A 240 -16.64 9.19 0.64
N LEU A 241 -16.90 9.39 1.94
CA LEU A 241 -17.12 8.30 2.90
C LEU A 241 -18.13 7.23 2.46
N PRO A 242 -19.24 7.58 1.75
CA PRO A 242 -20.16 6.58 1.23
C PRO A 242 -19.51 5.48 0.36
N GLY A 243 -18.38 5.75 -0.30
CA GLY A 243 -17.68 4.73 -1.07
C GLY A 243 -17.09 3.60 -0.20
N LEU A 244 -16.61 3.89 1.01
CA LEU A 244 -16.25 2.83 1.96
C LEU A 244 -17.52 2.13 2.47
N GLU A 245 -18.49 2.89 2.96
CA GLU A 245 -19.66 2.33 3.64
C GLU A 245 -20.58 1.51 2.72
N ARG A 246 -20.68 1.88 1.44
CA ARG A 246 -21.63 1.29 0.49
C ARG A 246 -20.99 0.49 -0.62
N SER A 247 -19.70 0.70 -0.93
CA SER A 247 -19.01 -0.12 -1.93
C SER A 247 -18.11 -1.15 -1.27
N LEU A 248 -17.19 -0.73 -0.38
CA LEU A 248 -16.27 -1.67 0.27
C LEU A 248 -17.01 -2.70 1.13
N LEU A 249 -17.96 -2.24 1.96
CA LEU A 249 -18.68 -3.11 2.90
C LEU A 249 -19.88 -3.85 2.28
N ASP A 250 -20.07 -3.76 0.97
CA ASP A 250 -21.14 -4.46 0.26
C ASP A 250 -20.74 -5.91 -0.07
N PRO A 251 -21.44 -6.93 0.47
CA PRO A 251 -21.14 -8.34 0.23
C PRO A 251 -21.41 -8.80 -1.21
N THR A 252 -22.15 -8.01 -1.99
CA THR A 252 -22.38 -8.24 -3.42
C THR A 252 -21.30 -7.63 -4.30
N ARG A 253 -20.30 -6.96 -3.71
CA ARG A 253 -19.21 -6.27 -4.42
C ARG A 253 -17.83 -6.65 -3.90
N PHE A 254 -17.45 -6.17 -2.71
CA PHE A 254 -16.09 -6.32 -2.18
C PHE A 254 -16.04 -7.03 -0.81
N TRP A 255 -17.16 -7.13 -0.10
CA TRP A 255 -17.21 -7.68 1.26
C TRP A 255 -17.49 -9.19 1.29
N THR A 256 -16.67 -9.95 0.57
CA THR A 256 -16.73 -11.42 0.51
C THR A 256 -16.37 -12.08 1.86
N PRO A 257 -16.59 -13.40 2.06
CA PRO A 257 -16.20 -14.10 3.30
C PRO A 257 -14.72 -13.94 3.67
N TYR A 258 -13.85 -13.77 2.68
CA TYR A 258 -12.49 -13.28 2.81
C TYR A 258 -12.36 -12.02 1.93
N PRO A 259 -12.57 -10.82 2.48
CA PRO A 259 -12.40 -9.58 1.75
C PRO A 259 -10.91 -9.24 1.63
N VAL A 260 -10.45 -8.47 0.66
CA VAL A 260 -11.16 -7.79 -0.43
C VAL A 260 -10.70 -8.38 -1.77
N PRO A 261 -11.60 -8.83 -2.66
CA PRO A 261 -11.20 -9.28 -3.99
C PRO A 261 -10.64 -8.10 -4.80
N SER A 262 -9.65 -8.37 -5.65
CA SER A 262 -8.99 -7.37 -6.50
C SER A 262 -9.93 -6.64 -7.48
N SER A 263 -11.04 -7.28 -7.85
CA SER A 263 -12.14 -6.70 -8.64
C SER A 263 -13.46 -7.01 -7.95
N SER A 264 -14.43 -6.11 -8.10
CA SER A 264 -15.79 -6.28 -7.56
C SER A 264 -16.47 -7.53 -8.12
N LEU A 265 -17.33 -8.17 -7.32
CA LEU A 265 -18.06 -9.39 -7.73
C LEU A 265 -19.00 -9.17 -8.94
N ASP A 266 -19.45 -7.94 -9.17
CA ASP A 266 -20.29 -7.55 -10.30
C ASP A 266 -19.49 -7.22 -11.58
N ASP A 267 -18.16 -7.33 -11.55
CA ASP A 267 -17.32 -7.23 -12.75
C ASP A 267 -17.62 -8.42 -13.68
N PRO A 268 -17.97 -8.20 -14.97
CA PRO A 268 -18.27 -9.28 -15.92
C PRO A 268 -17.14 -10.30 -16.12
N LEU A 269 -15.89 -9.91 -15.85
CA LEU A 269 -14.72 -10.78 -15.93
C LEU A 269 -14.26 -11.25 -14.55
N PHE A 270 -15.03 -11.05 -13.49
CA PHE A 270 -14.70 -11.53 -12.16
C PHE A 270 -14.44 -13.05 -12.16
N ASN A 271 -13.35 -13.48 -11.53
CA ASN A 271 -13.03 -14.90 -11.38
C ASN A 271 -12.27 -15.22 -10.08
N ALA A 272 -12.86 -16.09 -9.26
CA ALA A 272 -12.30 -16.49 -7.97
C ALA A 272 -11.24 -17.63 -8.05
N ILE A 273 -11.04 -18.23 -9.22
CA ILE A 273 -10.19 -19.41 -9.43
C ILE A 273 -8.97 -19.17 -10.34
N ALA A 274 -8.65 -17.89 -10.58
CA ALA A 274 -7.49 -17.41 -11.33
C ALA A 274 -7.57 -17.69 -12.83
N GLU A 275 -8.76 -17.54 -13.40
CA GLU A 275 -8.95 -17.57 -14.84
C GLU A 275 -9.27 -16.19 -15.38
N TRP A 276 -8.63 -15.84 -16.48
CA TRP A 276 -8.92 -14.66 -17.28
C TRP A 276 -9.41 -15.12 -18.65
N LYS A 277 -10.62 -14.71 -19.04
CA LYS A 277 -11.27 -15.09 -20.31
C LYS A 277 -11.26 -16.62 -20.56
N GLY A 278 -11.53 -17.41 -19.51
CA GLY A 278 -11.63 -18.87 -19.59
C GLY A 278 -10.28 -19.60 -19.65
N LYS A 279 -9.15 -18.91 -19.44
CA LYS A 279 -7.82 -19.51 -19.36
C LYS A 279 -7.23 -19.27 -17.98
N ARG A 280 -6.59 -20.29 -17.38
CA ARG A 280 -5.82 -20.11 -16.15
C ARG A 280 -4.57 -19.27 -16.41
N HIS A 281 -4.42 -18.20 -15.64
CA HIS A 281 -3.23 -17.34 -15.67
C HIS A 281 -2.45 -17.44 -14.36
N VAL A 282 -1.21 -16.97 -14.42
CA VAL A 282 -0.26 -16.99 -13.31
C VAL A 282 -0.67 -15.99 -12.22
N CYS A 283 -0.86 -14.72 -12.58
CA CYS A 283 -1.24 -13.65 -11.65
C CYS A 283 -2.41 -12.81 -12.20
N PRO A 284 -3.62 -13.37 -12.40
CA PRO A 284 -4.74 -12.55 -12.81
C PRO A 284 -5.37 -11.83 -11.61
N TRP A 285 -5.58 -10.52 -11.75
CA TRP A 285 -6.10 -9.63 -10.71
C TRP A 285 -7.60 -9.33 -10.87
N ASN A 286 -8.32 -10.22 -11.53
CA ASN A 286 -9.75 -10.09 -11.80
C ASN A 286 -10.64 -10.76 -10.72
N GLY A 287 -10.27 -10.79 -9.44
CA GLY A 287 -11.20 -11.23 -8.40
C GLY A 287 -10.65 -12.08 -7.27
N ARG A 288 -9.41 -12.58 -7.35
CA ARG A 288 -8.76 -13.17 -6.17
C ARG A 288 -8.32 -12.10 -5.17
N VAL A 289 -8.21 -12.47 -3.91
CA VAL A 289 -7.75 -11.59 -2.82
C VAL A 289 -6.23 -11.58 -2.84
N TRP A 290 -5.64 -10.39 -2.85
CA TRP A 290 -4.20 -10.20 -2.83
C TRP A 290 -3.79 -9.54 -1.51
N PRO A 291 -2.85 -10.11 -0.74
CA PRO A 291 -2.33 -9.50 0.49
C PRO A 291 -1.90 -8.04 0.31
N MET A 292 -1.29 -7.69 -0.83
CA MET A 292 -0.92 -6.33 -1.19
C MET A 292 -2.12 -5.37 -1.20
N THR A 293 -3.21 -5.74 -1.88
CA THR A 293 -4.44 -4.97 -1.93
C THR A 293 -5.08 -4.87 -0.56
N ASN A 294 -5.18 -5.99 0.16
CA ASN A 294 -5.71 -5.99 1.51
C ASN A 294 -4.94 -5.06 2.43
N SER A 295 -3.62 -4.99 2.29
CA SER A 295 -2.81 -4.11 3.11
C SER A 295 -3.16 -2.62 2.87
N HIS A 296 -3.32 -2.21 1.61
CA HIS A 296 -3.81 -0.86 1.26
C HIS A 296 -5.23 -0.59 1.77
N VAL A 297 -6.15 -1.56 1.65
CA VAL A 297 -7.54 -1.37 2.08
C VAL A 297 -7.64 -1.31 3.60
N VAL A 298 -6.85 -2.08 4.35
CA VAL A 298 -6.80 -1.97 5.82
C VAL A 298 -6.29 -0.59 6.24
N GLU A 299 -5.25 -0.06 5.58
CA GLU A 299 -4.78 1.33 5.81
C GLU A 299 -5.89 2.35 5.55
N ALA A 300 -6.58 2.21 4.42
CA ALA A 300 -7.71 3.07 4.06
C ALA A 300 -8.81 3.00 5.11
N LEU A 301 -9.31 1.81 5.43
CA LEU A 301 -10.41 1.65 6.39
C LEU A 301 -10.01 2.09 7.81
N GLY A 302 -8.80 1.74 8.23
CA GLY A 302 -8.25 2.05 9.55
C GLY A 302 -8.00 3.55 9.78
N ARG A 303 -7.68 4.32 8.73
CA ARG A 303 -7.62 5.79 8.79
C ARG A 303 -8.98 6.42 9.09
N TRP A 304 -10.06 5.83 8.58
CA TRP A 304 -11.43 6.30 8.75
C TRP A 304 -12.14 5.71 9.98
N ALA A 305 -11.54 4.70 10.63
CA ALA A 305 -12.05 4.01 11.80
C ALA A 305 -11.87 4.80 13.12
N THR A 306 -12.43 6.02 13.16
CA THR A 306 -12.39 6.90 14.34
C THR A 306 -13.41 6.45 15.41
N PRO A 307 -13.25 6.87 16.69
CA PRO A 307 -14.16 6.47 17.78
C PRO A 307 -15.65 6.74 17.53
N ASP A 308 -15.97 7.80 16.79
CA ASP A 308 -17.33 8.17 16.38
C ASP A 308 -17.88 7.32 15.22
N ARG A 309 -17.08 6.42 14.64
CA ARG A 309 -17.44 5.52 13.53
C ARG A 309 -17.26 4.04 13.91
N PRO A 310 -18.04 3.53 14.89
CA PRO A 310 -17.89 2.16 15.39
C PRO A 310 -18.04 1.11 14.29
N ALA A 311 -18.90 1.32 13.30
CA ALA A 311 -19.07 0.39 12.18
C ALA A 311 -17.77 0.19 11.37
N LEU A 312 -17.01 1.27 11.11
CA LEU A 312 -15.73 1.17 10.40
C LEU A 312 -14.63 0.56 11.26
N ARG A 313 -14.69 0.75 12.59
CA ARG A 313 -13.78 0.09 13.53
C ARG A 313 -13.98 -1.42 13.54
N GLU A 314 -15.23 -1.86 13.64
CA GLU A 314 -15.59 -3.27 13.53
C GLU A 314 -15.21 -3.85 12.17
N ALA A 315 -15.45 -3.11 11.09
CA ALA A 315 -15.06 -3.54 9.75
C ALA A 315 -13.53 -3.65 9.58
N THR A 316 -12.75 -2.73 10.17
CA THR A 316 -11.28 -2.79 10.18
C THR A 316 -10.80 -4.04 10.91
N ALA A 317 -11.34 -4.28 12.11
CA ALA A 317 -11.00 -5.46 12.91
C ALA A 317 -11.39 -6.77 12.19
N HIS A 318 -12.57 -6.78 11.55
CA HIS A 318 -13.03 -7.91 10.75
C HIS A 318 -12.10 -8.20 9.57
N LEU A 319 -11.83 -7.20 8.72
CA LEU A 319 -10.98 -7.35 7.54
C LEU A 319 -9.59 -7.86 7.92
N LEU A 320 -8.92 -7.22 8.87
CA LEU A 320 -7.56 -7.61 9.26
C LEU A 320 -7.54 -9.01 9.89
N ARG A 321 -8.55 -9.37 10.71
CA ARG A 321 -8.68 -10.74 11.24
C ARG A 321 -8.82 -11.77 10.13
N ARG A 322 -9.68 -11.51 9.13
CA ARG A 322 -9.89 -12.45 8.01
C ARG A 322 -8.67 -12.54 7.11
N PHE A 323 -7.98 -11.43 6.89
CA PHE A 323 -6.71 -11.38 6.17
C PHE A 323 -5.66 -12.27 6.85
N VAL A 324 -5.41 -12.09 8.15
CA VAL A 324 -4.46 -12.93 8.89
C VAL A 324 -4.89 -14.41 8.89
N HIS A 325 -6.16 -14.71 9.15
CA HIS A 325 -6.65 -16.10 9.18
C HIS A 325 -6.51 -16.83 7.84
N MET A 326 -6.58 -16.11 6.73
CA MET A 326 -6.41 -16.67 5.38
C MET A 326 -4.98 -17.16 5.13
N MET A 327 -3.99 -16.62 5.86
CA MET A 327 -2.58 -16.97 5.78
C MET A 327 -2.21 -18.22 6.60
N PHE A 328 -3.16 -19.15 6.74
CA PHE A 328 -3.01 -20.44 7.40
C PHE A 328 -3.70 -21.53 6.58
N HIS A 329 -3.01 -22.65 6.34
CA HIS A 329 -3.53 -23.70 5.46
C HIS A 329 -4.82 -24.30 6.03
N GLY A 330 -5.95 -24.10 5.33
CA GLY A 330 -7.25 -24.59 5.77
C GLY A 330 -7.70 -24.01 7.13
N GLY A 331 -7.13 -22.89 7.57
CA GLY A 331 -7.36 -22.32 8.90
C GLY A 331 -6.59 -23.00 10.04
N ASP A 332 -5.65 -23.91 9.75
CA ASP A 332 -4.79 -24.53 10.75
C ASP A 332 -3.70 -23.56 11.22
N LEU A 333 -3.84 -23.04 12.45
CA LEU A 333 -2.91 -22.07 13.04
C LEU A 333 -1.48 -22.62 13.22
N GLY A 334 -1.29 -23.95 13.20
CA GLY A 334 0.03 -24.57 13.22
C GLY A 334 0.74 -24.59 11.86
N ARG A 335 0.07 -24.13 10.80
CA ARG A 335 0.54 -24.19 9.41
C ARG A 335 0.38 -22.83 8.72
N PRO A 336 1.17 -21.82 9.10
CA PRO A 336 1.18 -20.53 8.43
C PRO A 336 1.60 -20.69 6.97
N ASN A 337 1.16 -19.77 6.13
CA ASN A 337 1.58 -19.64 4.74
C ASN A 337 1.61 -18.17 4.31
N CYS A 338 2.27 -17.90 3.19
CA CYS A 338 2.25 -16.60 2.57
C CYS A 338 2.33 -16.77 1.05
N PHE A 339 1.17 -16.81 0.40
CA PHE A 339 1.05 -16.94 -1.05
C PHE A 339 0.70 -15.61 -1.70
N GLU A 340 0.92 -15.53 -3.00
CA GLU A 340 0.56 -14.36 -3.82
C GLU A 340 -0.91 -13.97 -3.69
N HIS A 341 -1.84 -14.93 -3.78
CA HIS A 341 -3.27 -14.61 -3.77
C HIS A 341 -4.18 -15.79 -3.39
N TYR A 342 -5.40 -15.46 -2.97
CA TYR A 342 -6.31 -16.37 -2.30
C TYR A 342 -7.74 -16.27 -2.85
N ASN A 343 -8.52 -17.33 -2.69
CA ASN A 343 -9.91 -17.33 -3.11
C ASN A 343 -10.78 -16.50 -2.12
N PRO A 344 -11.60 -15.54 -2.61
CA PRO A 344 -12.39 -14.64 -1.75
C PRO A 344 -13.52 -15.32 -0.98
N PHE A 345 -13.93 -16.53 -1.36
CA PHE A 345 -15.02 -17.27 -0.73
C PHE A 345 -14.52 -18.33 0.23
N THR A 346 -13.44 -19.02 -0.13
CA THR A 346 -12.93 -20.17 0.63
C THR A 346 -11.66 -19.87 1.43
N GLY A 347 -10.93 -18.80 1.09
CA GLY A 347 -9.60 -18.51 1.65
C GLY A 347 -8.52 -19.44 1.10
N ALA A 348 -8.82 -20.28 0.10
CA ALA A 348 -7.85 -21.21 -0.46
C ALA A 348 -6.72 -20.44 -1.18
N ALA A 349 -5.48 -20.70 -0.76
CA ALA A 349 -4.29 -20.11 -1.32
C ALA A 349 -4.05 -20.50 -2.79
N SER A 350 -3.20 -19.76 -3.49
CA SER A 350 -2.70 -20.13 -4.82
C SER A 350 -1.65 -21.25 -4.75
N GLU A 351 -1.94 -22.36 -4.06
CA GLU A 351 -1.00 -23.47 -3.86
C GLU A 351 -0.50 -24.05 -5.19
N TYR A 352 -1.32 -24.00 -6.25
CA TYR A 352 -0.94 -24.42 -7.60
C TYR A 352 0.24 -23.62 -8.20
N ARG A 353 0.58 -22.45 -7.64
CA ARG A 353 1.77 -21.66 -7.99
C ARG A 353 3.03 -22.22 -7.36
N GLY A 354 2.92 -22.86 -6.19
CA GLY A 354 4.05 -23.41 -5.44
C GLY A 354 4.98 -22.35 -4.81
N ILE A 355 4.52 -21.11 -4.68
CA ILE A 355 5.31 -20.00 -4.12
C ILE A 355 4.70 -19.62 -2.78
N ASP A 356 5.12 -20.37 -1.76
CA ASP A 356 4.96 -20.01 -0.35
C ASP A 356 6.15 -19.11 0.05
N ASP A 357 6.01 -18.30 1.11
CA ASP A 357 6.95 -17.23 1.50
C ASP A 357 7.03 -16.04 0.52
N TYR A 358 5.88 -15.61 -0.02
CA TYR A 358 5.74 -14.43 -0.89
C TYR A 358 5.55 -13.14 -0.09
N GLN A 359 6.60 -12.33 0.03
CA GLN A 359 6.66 -11.10 0.80
C GLN A 359 6.26 -9.86 -0.02
N HIS A 360 4.96 -9.72 -0.29
CA HIS A 360 4.39 -8.61 -1.08
C HIS A 360 3.21 -7.93 -0.35
N SER A 361 3.33 -7.78 0.97
CA SER A 361 2.34 -7.15 1.86
C SER A 361 3.01 -6.75 3.18
N TRP A 362 2.34 -5.99 4.04
CA TRP A 362 2.88 -5.55 5.34
C TRP A 362 1.92 -5.93 6.49
N VAL A 363 1.92 -7.20 6.88
CA VAL A 363 0.94 -7.74 7.83
C VAL A 363 1.31 -7.42 9.27
N ALA A 364 2.60 -7.57 9.63
CA ALA A 364 3.09 -7.25 10.97
C ALA A 364 2.91 -5.77 11.28
N ASP A 365 3.14 -4.91 10.28
CA ASP A 365 2.88 -3.48 10.38
C ASP A 365 1.41 -3.18 10.73
N LEU A 366 0.45 -3.79 10.04
CA LEU A 366 -0.98 -3.60 10.30
C LEU A 366 -1.40 -4.14 11.67
N ILE A 367 -0.78 -5.24 12.13
CA ILE A 367 -1.01 -5.77 13.48
C ILE A 367 -0.56 -4.74 14.52
N LEU A 368 0.64 -4.17 14.38
CA LEU A 368 1.13 -3.15 15.30
C LEU A 368 0.25 -1.90 15.27
N GLN A 369 -0.15 -1.44 14.09
CA GLN A 369 -0.97 -0.24 13.93
C GLN A 369 -2.41 -0.38 14.44
N TYR A 370 -3.07 -1.50 14.17
CA TYR A 370 -4.52 -1.63 14.37
C TYR A 370 -4.92 -2.65 15.43
N VAL A 371 -4.15 -3.72 15.63
CA VAL A 371 -4.39 -4.64 16.76
C VAL A 371 -3.82 -4.04 18.04
N MET A 372 -2.57 -3.57 18.01
CA MET A 372 -1.92 -2.94 19.16
C MET A 372 -2.14 -1.42 19.22
N GLY A 373 -2.69 -0.83 18.16
CA GLY A 373 -3.08 0.58 18.13
C GLY A 373 -1.95 1.56 17.90
N LEU A 374 -0.72 1.12 17.64
CA LEU A 374 0.50 1.93 17.56
C LEU A 374 0.59 2.69 16.23
N ARG A 375 0.15 3.94 16.21
CA ARG A 375 0.17 4.80 15.02
C ARG A 375 1.06 6.02 15.26
N PRO A 376 2.37 5.90 14.98
CA PRO A 376 3.32 6.98 15.20
C PRO A 376 3.21 8.07 14.13
N SER A 377 3.54 9.28 14.55
CA SER A 377 3.66 10.49 13.73
C SER A 377 4.79 11.36 14.28
N GLN A 378 5.17 12.44 13.60
CA GLN A 378 6.31 13.26 14.03
C GLN A 378 6.11 13.84 15.44
N GLY A 379 6.92 13.39 16.40
CA GLY A 379 6.89 13.81 17.81
C GLY A 379 5.67 13.31 18.60
N ALA A 380 4.89 12.36 18.06
CA ALA A 380 3.70 11.87 18.74
C ALA A 380 3.35 10.43 18.38
N LEU A 381 2.76 9.72 19.34
CA LEU A 381 2.20 8.39 19.17
C LEU A 381 0.72 8.39 19.51
N LEU A 382 -0.11 8.02 18.54
CA LEU A 382 -1.49 7.62 18.79
C LEU A 382 -1.49 6.14 19.20
N VAL A 383 -2.11 5.83 20.33
CA VAL A 383 -2.45 4.47 20.76
C VAL A 383 -3.97 4.32 20.77
N ASP A 384 -4.49 3.63 19.76
CA ASP A 384 -5.93 3.37 19.63
C ASP A 384 -6.16 2.01 18.94
N PRO A 385 -6.22 0.93 19.73
CA PRO A 385 -6.50 -0.43 19.26
C PRO A 385 -7.93 -0.57 18.71
N MET A 386 -8.07 -1.30 17.61
CA MET A 386 -9.37 -1.66 17.04
C MET A 386 -10.06 -2.76 17.87
N PRO A 387 -11.39 -2.87 17.83
CA PRO A 387 -12.16 -3.78 18.68
C PRO A 387 -12.09 -5.24 18.22
N PHE A 388 -10.91 -5.85 18.31
CA PHE A 388 -10.76 -7.28 17.99
C PHE A 388 -11.47 -8.18 19.01
N GLY A 389 -11.82 -7.70 20.21
CA GLY A 389 -12.41 -8.55 21.26
C GLY A 389 -11.42 -9.59 21.79
N LEU A 390 -10.14 -9.21 21.89
CA LEU A 390 -9.11 -10.04 22.49
C LEU A 390 -9.24 -9.98 24.02
N GLU A 391 -9.13 -11.13 24.68
CA GLU A 391 -9.06 -11.19 26.15
C GLU A 391 -7.73 -10.58 26.64
N PHE A 392 -6.66 -10.85 25.91
CA PHE A 392 -5.32 -10.37 26.20
C PHE A 392 -4.51 -10.18 24.92
N ALA A 393 -3.72 -9.11 24.85
CA ALA A 393 -2.67 -8.93 23.86
C ALA A 393 -1.56 -8.05 24.44
N GLU A 394 -0.31 -8.33 24.09
CA GLU A 394 0.82 -7.53 24.55
C GLU A 394 1.90 -7.46 23.47
N VAL A 395 2.44 -6.27 23.26
CA VAL A 395 3.64 -6.04 22.49
C VAL A 395 4.62 -5.27 23.37
N THR A 396 5.86 -5.74 23.44
CA THR A 396 6.93 -5.16 24.25
C THR A 396 8.14 -4.82 23.36
N GLY A 397 8.99 -3.92 23.83
CA GLY A 397 10.24 -3.60 23.16
C GLY A 397 10.04 -2.93 21.80
N VAL A 398 8.92 -2.26 21.55
CA VAL A 398 8.72 -1.52 20.29
C VAL A 398 9.50 -0.22 20.38
N ARG A 399 10.42 0.02 19.44
CA ARG A 399 11.26 1.22 19.43
C ARG A 399 10.65 2.26 18.51
N ILE A 400 10.22 3.40 19.07
CA ILE A 400 9.60 4.50 18.29
C ILE A 400 10.26 5.81 18.71
N GLN A 401 10.89 6.50 17.75
CA GLN A 401 11.55 7.80 17.92
C GLN A 401 12.55 7.85 19.10
N GLY A 402 13.21 6.71 19.38
CA GLY A 402 14.16 6.61 20.49
C GLY A 402 13.54 6.18 21.83
N HIS A 403 12.23 5.97 21.91
CA HIS A 403 11.51 5.53 23.11
C HIS A 403 11.16 4.05 23.05
N ASP A 404 11.14 3.40 24.22
CA ASP A 404 10.69 2.01 24.37
C ASP A 404 9.20 2.02 24.67
N VAL A 405 8.41 1.36 23.82
CA VAL A 405 6.97 1.38 23.90
C VAL A 405 6.47 -0.04 24.12
N THR A 406 5.67 -0.19 25.17
CA THR A 406 4.91 -1.41 25.46
C THR A 406 3.43 -1.07 25.46
N VAL A 407 2.63 -1.89 24.78
CA VAL A 407 1.17 -1.82 24.85
C VAL A 407 0.64 -3.17 25.30
N ARG A 408 -0.17 -3.13 26.36
CA ARG A 408 -0.89 -4.28 26.90
C ARG A 408 -2.39 -4.02 26.84
N ILE A 409 -3.13 -4.97 26.31
CA ILE A 409 -4.59 -5.02 26.29
C ILE A 409 -5.01 -6.16 27.23
N ASP A 410 -5.86 -5.86 28.21
CA ASP A 410 -6.38 -6.81 29.19
C ASP A 410 -7.88 -6.56 29.38
N GLY A 411 -8.69 -7.37 28.68
CA GLY A 411 -10.12 -7.11 28.47
C GLY A 411 -10.35 -5.70 27.92
N PRO A 412 -11.11 -4.83 28.60
CA PRO A 412 -11.35 -3.45 28.15
C PRO A 412 -10.19 -2.49 28.46
N GLN A 413 -9.20 -2.89 29.27
CA GLN A 413 -8.12 -2.01 29.71
C GLN A 413 -6.99 -1.99 28.68
N VAL A 414 -6.50 -0.79 28.37
CA VAL A 414 -5.30 -0.57 27.56
C VAL A 414 -4.24 0.11 28.43
N VAL A 415 -3.10 -0.53 28.61
CA VAL A 415 -1.96 0.02 29.35
C VAL A 415 -0.85 0.30 28.35
N VAL A 416 -0.38 1.54 28.33
CA VAL A 416 0.77 1.97 27.52
C VAL A 416 1.89 2.36 28.45
N THR A 417 3.08 1.82 28.20
CA THR A 417 4.31 2.24 28.86
C THR A 417 5.24 2.84 27.80
N VAL A 418 5.70 4.06 28.04
CA VAL A 418 6.74 4.72 27.24
C VAL A 418 7.93 4.97 28.17
N ASP A 419 9.03 4.28 27.90
CA ASP A 419 10.18 4.13 28.80
C ASP A 419 9.75 3.70 30.22
N GLU A 420 9.79 4.62 31.19
CA GLU A 420 9.37 4.38 32.58
C GLU A 420 7.94 4.88 32.87
N SER A 421 7.35 5.65 31.95
CA SER A 421 6.05 6.30 32.15
C SER A 421 4.90 5.38 31.75
N ARG A 422 4.00 5.10 32.68
CA ARG A 422 2.85 4.21 32.46
C ARG A 422 1.54 5.00 32.46
N ILE A 423 0.70 4.76 31.45
CA ILE A 423 -0.60 5.39 31.25
C ILE A 423 -1.63 4.30 30.99
N THR A 424 -2.82 4.45 31.55
CA THR A 424 -3.93 3.52 31.37
C THR A 424 -5.09 4.23 30.68
N SER A 425 -5.68 3.57 29.69
CA SER A 425 -6.93 3.94 29.04
C SER A 425 -7.85 2.71 28.94
N THR A 426 -8.92 2.84 28.19
CA THR A 426 -9.85 1.77 27.84
C THR A 426 -10.00 1.65 26.33
N LEU A 427 -10.33 0.46 25.84
CA LEU A 427 -10.64 0.23 24.43
C LEU A 427 -11.74 1.19 23.96
N GLY A 428 -11.54 1.81 22.80
CA GLY A 428 -12.43 2.86 22.27
C GLY A 428 -12.14 4.27 22.79
N SER A 429 -11.17 4.44 23.71
CA SER A 429 -10.67 5.74 24.19
C SER A 429 -9.21 5.95 23.77
N PRO A 430 -8.96 6.57 22.60
CA PRO A 430 -7.61 6.81 22.09
C PRO A 430 -6.71 7.58 23.07
N LEU A 431 -5.42 7.23 23.11
CA LEU A 431 -4.38 8.02 23.77
C LEU A 431 -3.48 8.67 22.73
N THR A 432 -3.20 9.96 22.86
CA THR A 432 -2.14 10.63 22.09
C THR A 432 -1.03 11.02 23.04
N LEU A 433 0.17 10.49 22.81
CA LEU A 433 1.35 10.68 23.62
C LEU A 433 2.35 11.54 22.84
N ALA A 434 3.01 12.49 23.51
CA ALA A 434 4.19 13.14 22.95
C ALA A 434 5.38 12.18 23.08
N LEU A 435 6.19 12.10 22.03
CA LEU A 435 7.46 11.38 22.02
C LEU A 435 8.61 12.39 21.99
#